data_AF-A0A351Z972-F1
#
_entry.id   AF-A0A351Z972-F1
#
_cell.length_a   1.000
_cell.length_b   1.000
_cell.length_c   1.000
_cell.angle_alpha   90.00
_cell.angle_beta   90.00
_cell.angle_gamma   90.00
#
_symmetry.space_group_name_H-M   'P 1'
#
loop_
_entity.id
_entity.type
_entity.pdbx_description
1 polymer ?
#
loop_
_entity_poly.entity_id
_entity_poly.type
_entity_poly.pdbx_seq_one_letter_code
_entity_poly.pdbx_strand_id
1 'polypeptide(L)' 'MPDFNGMGRILIVIGLVVAGVGLIMVLAGKIPFLGKLPGDFHFRGTNFSFYFPLTTSILISVILTLVLWFINRK' A
#
# COMPACT_ATOMS: atom_id res chain seq x y z
N MET A 1 -18.72 -30.87 -4.48
CA MET A 1 -17.87 -30.14 -5.43
C MET A 1 -16.74 -29.53 -4.65
N PRO A 2 -15.51 -29.43 -5.17
CA PRO A 2 -14.42 -28.78 -4.45
C PRO A 2 -14.80 -27.33 -4.14
N ASP A 3 -14.65 -26.91 -2.89
CA ASP A 3 -14.99 -25.55 -2.48
C ASP A 3 -13.90 -24.55 -2.94
N PHE A 4 -14.00 -24.14 -4.20
CA PHE A 4 -13.09 -23.17 -4.81
C PHE A 4 -13.14 -21.78 -4.18
N ASN A 5 -14.10 -21.51 -3.30
CA ASN A 5 -14.29 -20.21 -2.65
C ASN A 5 -13.06 -19.84 -1.81
N GLY A 6 -12.51 -20.78 -1.03
CA GLY A 6 -11.30 -20.52 -0.23
C GLY A 6 -10.06 -20.23 -1.09
N MET A 7 -9.88 -20.98 -2.17
CA MET A 7 -8.78 -20.76 -3.12
C MET A 7 -8.92 -19.45 -3.89
N GLY A 8 -10.14 -19.12 -4.35
CA GLY A 8 -10.42 -17.86 -5.04
C GLY A 8 -10.18 -16.64 -4.16
N ARG A 9 -10.53 -16.74 -2.87
CA ARG A 9 -10.24 -15.71 -1.87
C ARG A 9 -8.73 -15.45 -1.72
N ILE A 10 -7.92 -16.51 -1.63
CA ILE A 10 -6.46 -16.40 -1.53
C ILE A 10 -5.86 -15.77 -2.79
N LEU A 11 -6.33 -16.18 -3.98
CA LEU A 11 -5.87 -15.62 -5.25
C LEU A 11 -6.15 -14.13 -5.37
N ILE A 12 -7.32 -13.66 -4.92
CA ILE A 12 -7.67 -12.23 -4.90
C ILE A 12 -6.70 -11.43 -4.01
N VAL A 13 -6.41 -11.94 -2.80
CA VAL A 13 -5.48 -11.27 -1.87
C VAL A 13 -4.07 -11.19 -2.45
N ILE A 14 -3.57 -12.29 -3.03
CA ILE A 14 -2.25 -12.31 -3.68
C ILE A 14 -2.21 -11.32 -4.84
N GLY A 15 -3.24 -11.29 -5.69
CA GLY A 15 -3.34 -10.35 -6.80
C GLY A 15 -3.30 -8.88 -6.35
N LEU A 16 -4.01 -8.55 -5.26
CA LEU A 16 -3.99 -7.21 -4.68
C LEU A 16 -2.62 -6.82 -4.13
N VAL A 17 -1.92 -7.74 -3.46
CA VAL A 17 -0.56 -7.49 -2.95
C VAL A 17 0.41 -7.24 -4.11
N VAL A 18 0.40 -8.08 -5.13
CA VAL A 18 1.27 -7.94 -6.31
C VAL A 18 0.97 -6.63 -7.05
N ALA A 19 -0.31 -6.29 -7.24
CA ALA A 19 -0.71 -5.03 -7.85
C ALA A 19 -0.25 -3.82 -7.01
N GLY A 20 -0.35 -3.88 -5.68
CA GLY A 20 0.14 -2.86 -4.78
C GLY A 20 1.66 -2.65 -4.89
N VAL A 21 2.44 -3.72 -4.93
CA VAL A 21 3.90 -3.66 -5.15
C VAL A 21 4.23 -3.06 -6.51
N GLY A 22 3.55 -3.50 -7.57
CA GLY A 22 3.72 -2.95 -8.92
C GLY A 22 3.39 -1.46 -8.98
N LEU A 23 2.33 -1.02 -8.31
CA LEU A 23 1.95 0.38 -8.23
C LEU A 23 3.02 1.21 -7.49
N ILE A 24 3.55 0.70 -6.38
CA ILE A 24 4.67 1.33 -5.66
C ILE A 24 5.89 1.47 -6.57
N MET A 25 6.26 0.44 -7.34
CA MET A 25 7.39 0.50 -8.27
C MET A 25 7.17 1.52 -9.41
N VAL A 26 5.97 1.57 -9.99
CA VAL A 26 5.64 2.52 -11.06
C VAL A 26 5.65 3.95 -10.55
N LEU A 27 5.10 4.18 -9.35
CA LEU A 27 5.10 5.50 -8.72
C LEU A 27 6.50 5.90 -8.24
N ALA A 28 7.30 4.96 -7.72
CA ALA A 28 8.68 5.20 -7.31
C ALA A 28 9.58 5.63 -8.49
N GLY A 29 9.38 5.07 -9.69
CA GLY A 29 10.16 5.41 -10.88
C GLY A 29 9.75 6.74 -11.56
N LYS A 30 8.55 7.26 -11.29
CA LYS A 30 8.02 8.50 -11.90
C LYS A 30 8.21 9.75 -11.04
N ILE A 31 8.77 9.61 -9.84
CA ILE A 31 9.08 10.75 -8.97
C ILE A 31 10.54 11.15 -9.21
N PRO A 32 10.83 12.25 -9.94
CA PRO A 32 12.20 12.75 -10.14
C PRO A 32 12.86 13.27 -8.84
N PHE A 33 12.15 13.16 -7.71
CA PHE A 33 12.50 13.61 -6.38
C PHE A 33 12.44 12.41 -5.42
N LEU A 34 13.43 11.53 -5.48
CA LEU A 34 13.61 10.30 -4.66
C LEU A 34 13.61 10.50 -3.12
N GLY A 35 13.06 11.60 -2.62
CA GLY A 35 12.75 11.87 -1.23
C GLY A 35 11.50 12.71 -0.99
N LYS A 36 10.56 12.86 -1.94
CA LYS A 36 9.24 13.51 -1.71
C LYS A 36 8.16 12.81 -2.52
N LEU A 37 7.54 11.77 -1.97
CA LEU A 37 6.27 11.28 -2.52
C LEU A 37 5.24 12.42 -2.45
N PRO A 38 4.46 12.69 -3.52
CA PRO A 38 3.36 13.64 -3.44
C PRO A 38 2.33 13.11 -2.44
N GLY A 39 2.27 13.74 -1.26
CA GLY A 39 1.47 13.33 -0.11
C GLY A 39 2.29 13.04 1.16
N ASP A 40 3.60 12.75 1.02
CA ASP A 40 4.50 12.63 2.17
C ASP A 40 5.08 14.00 2.52
N PHE A 41 4.70 14.53 3.69
CA PHE A 41 5.18 15.84 4.11
C PHE A 41 6.63 15.73 4.55
N HIS A 42 7.52 16.21 3.69
CA HIS A 42 8.93 16.34 3.97
C HIS A 42 9.27 17.80 4.27
N PHE A 43 9.25 18.14 5.57
CA PHE A 43 9.72 19.43 6.07
C PHE A 43 11.23 19.33 6.33
N ARG A 44 12.03 20.04 5.54
CA ARG A 44 13.49 20.12 5.72
C ARG A 44 13.87 21.56 6.06
N GLY A 45 14.12 21.81 7.34
CA GLY A 45 14.70 23.05 7.87
C GLY A 45 16.22 22.92 8.01
N THR A 46 16.90 24.04 8.27
CA THR A 46 18.37 24.17 8.29
C THR A 46 19.09 23.23 9.27
N ASN A 47 18.42 22.80 10.34
CA ASN A 47 18.94 21.84 11.34
C ASN A 47 17.99 20.66 11.63
N PHE A 48 16.85 20.54 10.94
CA PHE A 48 15.84 19.50 11.25
C PHE A 48 15.15 18.99 9.99
N SER A 49 14.99 17.67 9.90
CA SER A 49 14.29 17.00 8.80
C SER A 49 13.15 16.17 9.38
N PHE A 50 11.90 16.55 9.10
CA PHE A 50 10.70 15.81 9.45
C PHE A 50 10.13 15.13 8.20
N TYR A 51 9.85 13.82 8.32
CA TYR A 51 9.21 13.03 7.28
C TYR A 51 7.90 12.47 7.81
N PHE A 52 6.80 12.75 7.11
CA PHE A 52 5.48 12.25 7.46
C PHE A 52 4.86 11.47 6.29
N PRO A 53 4.97 10.13 6.30
CA PRO A 53 4.55 9.26 5.20
C PRO A 53 3.04 9.00 5.17
N LEU A 54 2.21 10.04 5.01
CA LEU A 54 0.75 9.93 5.03
C LEU A 54 0.21 8.96 3.99
N THR A 55 0.74 9.04 2.78
CA THR A 55 0.24 8.26 1.64
C THR A 55 0.44 6.77 1.90
N THR A 56 1.61 6.44 2.44
CA THR A 56 2.03 5.10 2.81
C THR A 56 1.19 4.56 3.96
N SER A 57 0.96 5.37 4.99
CA SER A 57 0.10 4.98 6.12
C SER A 57 -1.35 4.72 5.70
N ILE A 58 -1.92 5.56 4.83
CA ILE A 58 -3.27 5.37 4.30
C ILE A 58 -3.35 4.10 3.45
N LEU A 59 -2.38 3.88 2.56
CA LEU A 59 -2.35 2.70 1.69
C LEU A 59 -2.27 1.41 2.52
N ILE A 60 -1.37 1.36 3.50
CA ILE A 60 -1.24 0.23 4.43
C ILE A 60 -2.54 0.01 5.19
N SER A 61 -3.18 1.08 5.68
CA SER A 61 -4.45 0.98 6.39
C SER A 61 -5.55 0.40 5.51
N VAL A 62 -5.70 0.86 4.26
CA VAL A 62 -6.73 0.36 3.34
C VAL A 62 -6.51 -1.12 3.02
N ILE A 63 -5.26 -1.52 2.77
CA ILE A 63 -4.91 -2.92 2.52
C ILE A 63 -5.23 -3.78 3.74
N LEU A 64 -4.81 -3.34 4.93
CA LEU A 64 -5.04 -4.07 6.17
C LEU A 64 -6.54 -4.18 6.48
N THR A 65 -7.30 -3.11 6.28
CA THR A 65 -8.76 -3.11 6.42
C THR A 65 -9.42 -4.07 5.43
N LEU A 66 -8.99 -4.10 4.15
CA LEU A 66 -9.51 -5.04 3.16
C LEU A 66 -9.22 -6.50 3.54
N VAL A 67 -8.00 -6.79 3.99
CA VAL A 67 -7.59 -8.12 4.45
C VAL A 67 -8.41 -8.55 5.66
N LEU A 68 -8.50 -7.70 6.69
CA LEU A 68 -9.28 -7.97 7.89
C LEU A 68 -10.76 -8.12 7.59
N TRP A 69 -11.33 -7.26 6.75
CA TRP A 69 -12.72 -7.35 6.31
C TRP A 69 -13.01 -8.68 5.62
N PHE A 70 -12.08 -9.16 4.78
CA PHE A 70 -12.24 -10.41 4.07
C PHE A 70 -12.10 -11.64 4.96
N ILE A 71 -11.22 -11.58 5.96
CA ILE A 71 -11.07 -12.62 6.99
C ILE A 71 -12.29 -12.64 7.93
N ASN A 72 -12.80 -11.47 8.29
CA ASN A 72 -13.92 -11.31 9.23
C ASN A 72 -15.29 -11.53 8.57
N ARG A 73 -15.38 -11.55 7.24
CA ARG A 73 -16.57 -11.99 6.46
C ARG A 73 -16.67 -13.52 6.32
N LYS A 74 -16.37 -14.25 7.39
CA LYS A 74 -16.77 -15.65 7.54
C LYS A 74 -18.17 -15.73 8.13
#